data_AF-A0A845ZWK5-F1
#
_entry.id   AF-A0A845ZWK5-F1
#
_cell.length_a   1.000
_cell.length_b   1.000
_cell.length_c   1.000
_cell.angle_alpha   90.00
_cell.angle_beta   90.00
_cell.angle_gamma   90.00
#
_symmetry.space_group_name_H-M   'P 1'
#
loop_
_entity.id
_entity.type
_entity.pdbx_description
1 polymer ?
#
loop_
_entity_poly.entity_id
_entity_poly.type
_entity_poly.pdbx_seq_one_letter_code
_entity_poly.pdbx_strand_id
1 'polypeptide(L)'
;RLSCDEATTLIKQLSQETPYSPRLDIPFAKWQALVSNSKWRKELYKQRSLVYSRKPSINLLSWLDNFLEAGWQTVEEVRARNCQPTLRVAYRSQQTRLKDSLNGNSSASSPFYENIPEAVTAIIKLLKTNNSKQTNLPAIELLGEIAHGSLDAIALLADMINTTHDHDLRRQAAVSLGKLDPNHPQAGIRRVRIIDLEMQLNGSKVAFMVTLIPEADGGINVHLRVYPTNEKYLKNNLQLLVLDQQGEIFLSAQSRSADNWIQLEFHGERGDRFMVKLVLVDASFSKEFVL
;
A
#
# COMPACT_ATOMS: atom_id res chain seq x y z
N ARG A 1 34.84 14.21 -22.21
CA ARG A 1 34.70 14.46 -20.75
C ARG A 1 33.93 15.77 -20.60
N LEU A 2 32.93 15.84 -19.73
CA LEU A 2 32.23 17.10 -19.41
C LEU A 2 33.03 17.86 -18.35
N SER A 3 33.04 19.18 -18.42
CA SER A 3 33.50 20.01 -17.29
C SER A 3 32.42 20.08 -16.19
N CYS A 4 32.80 20.48 -14.98
CA CYS A 4 31.83 20.69 -13.89
C CYS A 4 30.78 21.76 -14.23
N ASP A 5 31.21 22.84 -14.88
CA ASP A 5 30.30 23.94 -15.25
C ASP A 5 29.31 23.49 -16.32
N GLU A 6 29.80 22.81 -17.36
CA GLU A 6 28.96 22.22 -18.40
C GLU A 6 27.96 21.21 -17.84
N ALA A 7 28.41 20.35 -16.92
CA ALA A 7 27.53 19.38 -16.28
C ALA A 7 26.42 20.07 -15.47
N THR A 8 26.74 21.14 -14.75
CA THR A 8 25.76 21.90 -13.95
C THR A 8 24.72 22.59 -14.84
N THR A 9 25.15 23.18 -15.95
CA THR A 9 24.24 23.77 -16.94
C THR A 9 23.32 22.72 -17.56
N LEU A 10 23.88 21.56 -17.95
CA LEU A 10 23.10 20.45 -18.49
C LEU A 10 22.10 19.91 -17.47
N ILE A 11 22.48 19.78 -16.20
CA ILE A 11 21.57 19.35 -15.13
C ILE A 11 20.37 20.30 -15.02
N LYS A 12 20.61 21.62 -15.03
CA LYS A 12 19.54 22.64 -14.93
C LYS A 12 18.62 22.65 -16.15
N GLN A 13 19.16 22.37 -17.33
CA GLN A 13 18.38 22.24 -18.56
C GLN A 13 17.53 20.97 -18.53
N LEU A 14 18.16 19.83 -18.24
CA LEU A 14 17.51 18.52 -18.22
C LEU A 14 16.56 18.34 -17.03
N SER A 15 16.58 19.23 -16.04
CA SER A 15 15.64 19.20 -14.91
C SER A 15 14.28 19.81 -15.21
N GLN A 16 14.11 20.52 -16.33
CA GLN A 16 12.83 21.10 -16.75
C GLN A 16 11.81 20.01 -17.14
N GLU A 17 10.52 20.30 -16.98
CA GLU A 17 9.45 19.39 -17.42
C GLU A 17 9.35 19.37 -18.94
N THR A 18 9.43 18.18 -19.51
CA THR A 18 9.18 17.92 -20.93
C THR A 18 8.25 16.70 -21.04
N PRO A 19 7.38 16.65 -22.06
CA PRO A 19 6.44 15.54 -22.26
C PRO A 19 7.12 14.25 -22.77
N TYR A 20 8.42 14.29 -23.01
CA TYR A 20 9.25 13.19 -23.50
C TYR A 20 10.51 13.06 -22.65
N SER A 21 11.34 12.05 -22.91
CA SER A 21 12.58 11.86 -22.14
C SER A 21 13.56 13.02 -22.40
N PRO A 22 13.99 13.78 -21.38
CA PRO A 22 14.97 14.86 -21.54
C PRO A 22 16.32 14.37 -22.09
N ARG A 23 16.56 13.06 -22.01
CA ARG A 23 17.66 12.36 -22.67
C ARG A 23 17.87 12.78 -24.13
N LEU A 24 16.77 13.08 -24.82
CA LEU A 24 16.72 13.40 -26.24
C LEU A 24 17.15 14.83 -26.53
N ASP A 25 17.17 15.71 -25.53
CA ASP A 25 17.56 17.12 -25.68
C ASP A 25 19.08 17.31 -25.83
N ILE A 26 19.87 16.25 -25.58
CA ILE A 26 21.34 16.33 -25.63
C ILE A 26 22.00 15.15 -26.37
N PRO A 27 23.15 15.38 -27.04
CA PRO A 27 23.89 14.33 -27.74
C PRO A 27 24.21 13.11 -26.86
N PHE A 28 24.26 11.93 -27.48
CA PHE A 28 24.44 10.67 -26.76
C PHE A 28 25.66 10.69 -25.82
N ALA A 29 26.80 11.15 -26.34
CA ALA A 29 28.06 11.24 -25.62
C ALA A 29 28.02 12.16 -24.39
N LYS A 30 27.30 13.30 -24.47
CA LYS A 30 27.16 14.22 -23.33
C LYS A 30 26.33 13.59 -22.23
N TRP A 31 25.20 12.97 -22.58
CA TRP A 31 24.40 12.28 -21.58
C TRP A 31 25.15 11.11 -20.96
N GLN A 32 25.83 10.27 -21.76
CA GLN A 32 26.61 9.15 -21.24
C GLN A 32 27.64 9.65 -20.23
N ALA A 33 28.39 10.71 -20.56
CA ALA A 33 29.33 11.33 -19.63
C ALA A 33 28.65 11.88 -18.36
N LEU A 34 27.43 12.42 -18.47
CA LEU A 34 26.66 12.94 -17.34
C LEU A 34 26.17 11.83 -16.41
N VAL A 35 25.55 10.77 -16.95
CA VAL A 35 24.99 9.67 -16.13
C VAL A 35 26.04 8.68 -15.62
N SER A 36 27.20 8.62 -16.27
CA SER A 36 28.33 7.78 -15.81
C SER A 36 29.00 8.39 -14.57
N ASN A 37 28.82 9.69 -14.33
CA ASN A 37 29.28 10.36 -13.11
C ASN A 37 28.19 10.27 -12.03
N SER A 38 28.49 9.57 -10.94
CA SER A 38 27.55 9.35 -9.85
C SER A 38 27.06 10.65 -9.19
N LYS A 39 27.91 11.68 -9.09
CA LYS A 39 27.55 12.97 -8.50
C LYS A 39 26.53 13.71 -9.36
N TRP A 40 26.79 13.84 -10.66
CA TRP A 40 25.91 14.57 -11.57
C TRP A 40 24.59 13.84 -11.82
N ARG A 41 24.63 12.51 -11.93
CA ARG A 41 23.42 11.69 -12.01
C ARG A 41 22.52 11.91 -10.79
N LYS A 42 23.08 11.92 -9.58
CA LYS A 42 22.33 12.19 -8.34
C LYS A 42 21.75 13.60 -8.31
N GLU A 43 22.49 14.59 -8.79
CA GLU A 43 22.04 15.98 -8.81
C GLU A 43 20.89 16.20 -9.81
N LEU A 44 21.00 15.65 -11.02
CA LEU A 44 19.90 15.65 -12.00
C LEU A 44 18.66 14.97 -11.45
N TYR A 45 18.84 13.83 -10.78
CA TYR A 45 17.75 13.12 -10.12
C TYR A 45 17.06 13.98 -9.06
N LYS A 46 17.80 14.61 -8.14
CA LYS A 46 17.25 15.48 -7.10
C LYS A 46 16.44 16.62 -7.70
N GLN A 47 16.97 17.32 -8.70
CA GLN A 47 16.28 18.45 -9.33
C GLN A 47 15.00 18.02 -10.04
N ARG A 48 14.99 16.85 -10.69
CA ARG A 48 13.78 16.30 -11.32
C ARG A 48 12.78 15.77 -10.30
N SER A 49 13.24 15.18 -9.19
CA SER A 49 12.36 14.74 -8.11
C SER A 49 11.63 15.91 -7.46
N LEU A 50 12.29 17.07 -7.28
CA LEU A 50 11.65 18.30 -6.79
C LEU A 50 10.54 18.80 -7.72
N VAL A 51 10.69 18.57 -9.02
CA VAL A 51 9.67 18.89 -10.02
C VAL A 51 8.52 17.86 -9.98
N TYR A 52 8.80 16.57 -9.78
CA TYR A 52 7.75 15.55 -9.53
C TYR A 52 7.00 15.74 -8.20
N SER A 53 7.59 16.43 -7.22
CA SER A 53 6.90 16.87 -5.99
C SER A 53 5.88 17.98 -6.24
N ARG A 54 5.82 18.58 -7.45
CA ARG A 54 4.74 19.52 -7.84
C ARG A 54 3.48 18.82 -8.38
N LYS A 55 3.45 17.48 -8.40
CA LYS A 55 2.16 16.77 -8.58
C LYS A 55 1.23 17.16 -7.43
N PRO A 56 -0.07 17.36 -7.69
CA PRO A 56 -1.02 17.70 -6.65
C PRO A 56 -0.94 16.68 -5.51
N SER A 57 -1.10 17.18 -4.29
CA SER A 57 -1.23 16.34 -3.10
C SER A 57 -2.41 15.39 -3.28
N ILE A 58 -2.28 14.15 -2.79
CA ILE A 58 -3.40 13.20 -2.85
C ILE A 58 -4.37 13.60 -1.77
N ASN A 59 -5.61 13.91 -2.15
CA ASN A 59 -6.69 13.97 -1.18
C ASN A 59 -7.12 12.53 -0.85
N LEU A 60 -6.77 12.05 0.32
CA LEU A 60 -7.09 10.72 0.82
C LEU A 60 -8.60 10.54 1.06
N LEU A 61 -9.34 11.62 1.37
CA LEU A 61 -10.81 11.54 1.45
C LEU A 61 -11.44 11.22 0.12
N SER A 62 -10.86 11.68 -0.99
CA SER A 62 -11.40 11.34 -2.31
C SER A 62 -11.43 9.84 -2.55
N TRP A 63 -10.56 9.08 -1.88
CA TRP A 63 -10.60 7.62 -1.95
C TRP A 63 -11.85 7.07 -1.28
N LEU A 64 -12.33 7.66 -0.17
CA LEU A 64 -13.61 7.27 0.45
C LEU A 64 -14.79 7.50 -0.50
N ASP A 65 -14.70 8.51 -1.38
CA ASP A 65 -15.64 8.73 -2.49
C ASP A 65 -15.39 7.83 -3.71
N ASN A 66 -14.59 6.77 -3.53
CA ASN A 66 -14.19 5.78 -4.53
C ASN A 66 -13.38 6.34 -5.72
N PHE A 67 -12.72 7.50 -5.57
CA PHE A 67 -11.80 8.02 -6.57
C PHE A 67 -10.49 7.22 -6.59
N LEU A 68 -9.99 6.88 -7.80
CA LEU A 68 -8.72 6.19 -8.01
C LEU A 68 -7.72 7.11 -8.74
N GLU A 69 -6.70 7.57 -8.02
CA GLU A 69 -5.61 8.37 -8.61
C GLU A 69 -4.61 7.47 -9.37
N ALA A 70 -4.05 8.00 -10.46
CA ALA A 70 -3.07 7.31 -11.29
C ALA A 70 -1.89 6.73 -10.48
N GLY A 71 -1.72 5.42 -10.56
CA GLY A 71 -0.64 4.67 -9.89
C GLY A 71 -1.04 4.03 -8.56
N TRP A 72 -2.24 4.30 -8.05
CA TRP A 72 -2.85 3.55 -6.96
C TRP A 72 -3.81 2.49 -7.50
N GLN A 73 -3.85 1.36 -6.81
CA GLN A 73 -4.61 0.19 -7.22
C GLN A 73 -5.25 -0.46 -5.99
N THR A 74 -6.27 -1.27 -6.22
CA THR A 74 -6.80 -2.16 -5.16
C THR A 74 -5.82 -3.32 -4.92
N VAL A 75 -5.95 -3.99 -3.77
CA VAL A 75 -5.11 -5.16 -3.47
C VAL A 75 -5.37 -6.28 -4.48
N GLU A 76 -6.63 -6.39 -4.92
CA GLU A 76 -7.14 -7.39 -5.84
C GLU A 76 -6.56 -7.19 -7.23
N GLU A 77 -6.48 -5.95 -7.71
CA GLU A 77 -5.87 -5.61 -9.00
C GLU A 77 -4.38 -5.93 -9.02
N VAL A 78 -3.66 -5.60 -7.93
CA VAL A 78 -2.23 -5.95 -7.79
C VAL A 78 -2.06 -7.46 -7.78
N ARG A 79 -2.94 -8.19 -7.08
CA ARG A 79 -2.95 -9.66 -7.01
C ARG A 79 -3.20 -10.29 -8.38
N ALA A 80 -4.15 -9.75 -9.14
CA ALA A 80 -4.54 -10.24 -10.46
C ALA A 80 -3.47 -9.97 -11.53
N ARG A 81 -2.85 -8.79 -11.52
CA ARG A 81 -1.88 -8.39 -12.57
C ARG A 81 -0.50 -9.01 -12.39
N ASN A 82 -0.01 -9.15 -11.16
CA ASN A 82 1.43 -9.39 -10.96
C ASN A 82 1.81 -10.80 -10.49
N CYS A 83 0.85 -11.72 -10.27
CA CYS A 83 1.12 -13.07 -9.74
C CYS A 83 2.17 -13.10 -8.60
N GLN A 84 2.23 -12.06 -7.74
CA GLN A 84 3.35 -11.89 -6.82
C GLN A 84 3.29 -12.87 -5.66
N PRO A 85 4.24 -13.82 -5.55
CA PRO A 85 4.21 -14.85 -4.54
C PRO A 85 4.41 -14.31 -3.12
N THR A 86 5.08 -13.17 -2.92
CA THR A 86 5.42 -12.70 -1.57
C THR A 86 4.34 -11.79 -0.96
N LEU A 87 3.64 -10.98 -1.76
CA LEU A 87 2.33 -10.45 -1.37
C LEU A 87 1.34 -11.60 -1.12
N ARG A 88 1.42 -12.70 -1.88
CA ARG A 88 0.71 -13.92 -1.51
C ARG A 88 1.19 -14.48 -0.16
N VAL A 89 2.49 -14.64 0.12
CA VAL A 89 3.05 -15.28 1.33
C VAL A 89 2.84 -14.46 2.62
N ALA A 90 2.96 -13.14 2.58
CA ALA A 90 2.69 -12.27 3.73
C ALA A 90 1.21 -12.34 4.16
N TYR A 91 0.30 -12.55 3.20
CA TYR A 91 -1.14 -12.71 3.43
C TYR A 91 -1.58 -14.19 3.51
N ARG A 92 -0.74 -15.16 3.10
CA ARG A 92 -1.09 -16.61 2.99
C ARG A 92 -0.85 -17.44 4.24
N SER A 93 -0.27 -16.91 5.32
CA SER A 93 0.06 -17.78 6.45
C SER A 93 -1.18 -18.44 7.10
N GLN A 94 -2.42 -18.03 6.78
CA GLN A 94 -3.63 -18.55 7.41
C GLN A 94 -4.79 -18.97 6.47
N GLN A 95 -4.86 -18.47 5.23
CA GLN A 95 -5.89 -18.91 4.26
C GLN A 95 -5.82 -20.41 3.95
N THR A 96 -4.62 -21.01 3.97
CA THR A 96 -4.44 -22.46 3.72
C THR A 96 -5.04 -23.31 4.84
N ARG A 97 -4.95 -22.88 6.11
CA ARG A 97 -5.48 -23.65 7.25
C ARG A 97 -6.99 -23.55 7.39
N LEU A 98 -7.60 -22.42 7.03
CA LEU A 98 -9.05 -22.31 6.94
C LEU A 98 -9.63 -23.25 5.87
N LYS A 99 -8.95 -23.37 4.72
CA LYS A 99 -9.31 -24.33 3.66
C LYS A 99 -9.27 -25.76 4.18
N ASP A 100 -8.23 -26.11 4.95
CA ASP A 100 -8.08 -27.45 5.51
C ASP A 100 -9.09 -27.75 6.63
N SER A 101 -9.44 -26.77 7.46
CA SER A 101 -10.42 -26.91 8.56
C SER A 101 -11.87 -26.98 8.08
N LEU A 102 -12.19 -26.33 6.96
CA LEU A 102 -13.52 -26.39 6.32
C LEU A 102 -13.66 -27.60 5.38
N ASN A 103 -12.55 -28.15 4.87
CA ASN A 103 -12.52 -29.38 4.08
C ASN A 103 -12.44 -30.64 4.96
N GLY A 104 -13.27 -30.70 6.01
CA GLY A 104 -13.49 -31.95 6.74
C GLY A 104 -14.01 -33.02 5.79
N ASN A 105 -13.13 -33.95 5.42
CA ASN A 105 -13.44 -35.24 4.79
C ASN A 105 -14.10 -35.16 3.40
N SER A 106 -13.40 -34.66 2.38
CA SER A 106 -13.63 -35.17 1.02
C SER A 106 -12.40 -35.00 0.13
N SER A 107 -11.91 -36.13 -0.38
CA SER A 107 -10.95 -36.22 -1.48
C SER A 107 -11.66 -35.89 -2.79
N ALA A 108 -12.04 -34.63 -2.99
CA ALA A 108 -12.58 -34.13 -4.24
C ALA A 108 -12.00 -32.75 -4.52
N SER A 109 -11.32 -32.64 -5.66
CA SER A 109 -10.81 -31.40 -6.18
C SER A 109 -11.98 -30.44 -6.48
N SER A 110 -12.07 -29.34 -5.75
CA SER A 110 -12.95 -28.16 -5.93
C SER A 110 -14.44 -28.38 -5.62
N PRO A 111 -14.98 -27.69 -4.59
CA PRO A 111 -16.09 -26.77 -4.86
C PRO A 111 -16.18 -25.61 -3.83
N PHE A 112 -15.44 -24.51 -4.01
CA PHE A 112 -15.71 -23.25 -3.26
C PHE A 112 -16.55 -22.25 -4.07
N TYR A 113 -16.79 -22.52 -5.35
CA TYR A 113 -17.51 -21.62 -6.26
C TYR A 113 -18.89 -22.14 -6.69
N GLU A 114 -19.34 -23.29 -6.20
CA GLU A 114 -20.65 -23.83 -6.64
C GLU A 114 -21.85 -23.20 -5.93
N ASN A 115 -21.71 -22.70 -4.69
CA ASN A 115 -22.78 -21.96 -3.99
C ASN A 115 -22.24 -20.87 -3.05
N ILE A 116 -22.06 -19.64 -3.57
CA ILE A 116 -21.57 -18.48 -2.82
C ILE A 116 -22.46 -18.15 -1.59
N PRO A 117 -23.80 -18.12 -1.70
CA PRO A 117 -24.69 -17.92 -0.55
C PRO A 117 -24.41 -18.84 0.64
N GLU A 118 -24.25 -20.15 0.42
CA GLU A 118 -23.96 -21.11 1.49
C GLU A 118 -22.59 -20.86 2.14
N ALA A 119 -21.57 -20.56 1.34
CA ALA A 119 -20.24 -20.21 1.84
C ALA A 119 -20.28 -18.95 2.72
N VAL A 120 -21.03 -17.93 2.31
CA VAL A 120 -21.25 -16.70 3.10
C VAL A 120 -21.90 -17.04 4.44
N THR A 121 -22.98 -17.84 4.45
CA THR A 121 -23.65 -18.26 5.68
C THR A 121 -22.71 -19.05 6.61
N ALA A 122 -21.90 -19.96 6.06
CA ALA A 122 -20.94 -20.75 6.82
C ALA A 122 -19.85 -19.87 7.48
N ILE A 123 -19.32 -18.89 6.75
CA ILE A 123 -18.34 -17.93 7.27
C ILE A 123 -18.95 -17.06 8.37
N ILE A 124 -20.16 -16.53 8.16
CA ILE A 124 -20.88 -15.74 9.19
C ILE A 124 -21.06 -16.57 10.46
N LYS A 125 -21.47 -17.83 10.35
CA LYS A 125 -21.62 -18.74 11.49
C LYS A 125 -20.30 -19.00 12.21
N LEU A 126 -19.22 -19.23 11.46
CA LEU A 126 -17.87 -19.41 12.01
C LEU A 126 -17.42 -18.17 12.79
N LEU A 127 -17.62 -16.97 12.24
CA LEU A 127 -17.22 -15.71 12.88
C LEU A 127 -18.02 -15.42 14.16
N LYS A 128 -19.29 -15.83 14.22
CA LYS A 128 -20.14 -15.68 15.43
C LYS A 128 -19.78 -16.65 16.55
N THR A 129 -19.16 -17.79 16.23
CA THR A 129 -18.91 -18.88 17.19
C THR A 129 -17.45 -18.97 17.61
N ASN A 130 -16.55 -18.27 16.93
CA ASN A 130 -15.11 -18.37 17.13
C ASN A 130 -14.51 -17.01 17.51
N ASN A 131 -13.63 -17.00 18.51
CA ASN A 131 -12.90 -15.81 18.97
C ASN A 131 -11.41 -15.84 18.61
N SER A 132 -10.97 -16.85 17.86
CA SER A 132 -9.57 -16.98 17.43
C SER A 132 -9.25 -16.00 16.33
N LYS A 133 -8.38 -15.03 16.63
CA LYS A 133 -7.82 -14.09 15.63
C LYS A 133 -7.29 -14.80 14.38
N GLN A 134 -6.62 -15.95 14.56
CA GLN A 134 -6.02 -16.72 13.47
C GLN A 134 -7.07 -17.29 12.49
N THR A 135 -8.30 -17.47 12.97
CA THR A 135 -9.42 -17.98 12.17
C THR A 135 -10.26 -16.83 11.64
N ASN A 136 -10.48 -15.80 12.46
CA ASN A 136 -11.37 -14.69 12.16
C ASN A 136 -10.80 -13.73 11.11
N LEU A 137 -9.51 -13.37 11.17
CA LEU A 137 -8.90 -12.46 10.19
C LEU A 137 -9.10 -12.91 8.73
N PRO A 138 -8.68 -14.12 8.34
CA PRO A 138 -8.86 -14.58 6.96
C PRO A 138 -10.33 -14.87 6.61
N ALA A 139 -11.17 -15.21 7.58
CA ALA A 139 -12.62 -15.38 7.37
C ALA A 139 -13.31 -14.03 7.05
N ILE A 140 -12.96 -12.96 7.78
CA ILE A 140 -13.43 -11.60 7.52
C ILE A 140 -12.98 -11.13 6.13
N GLU A 141 -11.71 -11.36 5.78
CA GLU A 141 -11.18 -11.01 4.46
C GLU A 141 -11.95 -11.72 3.34
N LEU A 142 -12.17 -13.03 3.49
CA LEU A 142 -12.91 -13.82 2.51
C LEU A 142 -14.36 -13.33 2.39
N LEU A 143 -15.01 -13.01 3.52
CA LEU A 143 -16.36 -12.46 3.53
C LEU A 143 -16.45 -11.19 2.68
N GLY A 144 -15.48 -10.27 2.81
CA GLY A 144 -15.39 -9.08 1.96
C GLY A 144 -15.10 -9.35 0.47
N GLU A 145 -14.53 -10.50 0.12
CA GLU A 145 -14.29 -10.90 -1.28
C GLU A 145 -15.52 -11.56 -1.94
N ILE A 146 -16.39 -12.22 -1.18
CA ILE A 146 -17.45 -13.07 -1.76
C ILE A 146 -18.88 -12.63 -1.42
N ALA A 147 -19.08 -11.87 -0.33
CA ALA A 147 -20.41 -11.56 0.20
C ALA A 147 -21.03 -10.28 -0.40
N HIS A 148 -20.82 -10.03 -1.70
CA HIS A 148 -21.30 -8.81 -2.37
C HIS A 148 -22.83 -8.61 -2.17
N GLY A 149 -23.22 -7.49 -1.57
CA GLY A 149 -24.63 -7.17 -1.30
C GLY A 149 -25.29 -7.96 -0.15
N SER A 150 -24.53 -8.75 0.62
CA SER A 150 -25.07 -9.46 1.79
C SER A 150 -25.27 -8.50 2.98
N LEU A 151 -26.54 -8.19 3.29
CA LEU A 151 -26.91 -7.35 4.44
C LEU A 151 -26.45 -7.97 5.77
N ASP A 152 -26.53 -9.30 5.91
CA ASP A 152 -26.07 -10.01 7.11
C ASP A 152 -24.56 -9.89 7.32
N ALA A 153 -23.78 -9.95 6.24
CA ALA A 153 -22.34 -9.75 6.29
C ALA A 153 -22.00 -8.30 6.66
N ILE A 154 -22.70 -7.33 6.07
CA ILE A 154 -22.54 -5.90 6.39
C ILE A 154 -22.83 -5.65 7.87
N ALA A 155 -23.97 -6.14 8.38
CA ALA A 155 -24.36 -5.99 9.78
C ALA A 155 -23.34 -6.64 10.74
N LEU A 156 -22.86 -7.85 10.41
CA LEU A 156 -21.84 -8.53 11.21
C LEU A 156 -20.54 -7.74 11.27
N LEU A 157 -20.05 -7.23 10.14
CA LEU A 157 -18.80 -6.48 10.09
C LEU A 157 -18.91 -5.14 10.82
N ALA A 158 -20.03 -4.43 10.66
CA ALA A 158 -20.30 -3.18 11.37
C ALA A 158 -20.35 -3.40 12.89
N ASP A 159 -21.07 -4.43 13.36
CA ASP A 159 -21.08 -4.81 14.77
C ASP A 159 -19.68 -5.16 15.29
N MET A 160 -18.91 -5.92 14.51
CA MET A 160 -17.55 -6.31 14.87
C MET A 160 -16.60 -5.12 15.02
N ILE A 161 -16.72 -4.09 14.16
CA ILE A 161 -15.92 -2.86 14.25
C ILE A 161 -16.14 -2.17 15.60
N ASN A 162 -17.38 -2.17 16.09
CA ASN A 162 -17.77 -1.51 17.34
C ASN A 162 -17.46 -2.34 18.59
N THR A 163 -17.47 -3.67 18.48
CA THR A 163 -17.37 -4.57 19.65
C THR A 163 -15.97 -5.15 19.88
N THR A 164 -15.15 -5.28 18.83
CA THR A 164 -13.81 -5.87 18.96
C THR A 164 -12.80 -4.90 19.57
N HIS A 165 -11.92 -5.43 20.42
CA HIS A 165 -10.79 -4.70 21.01
C HIS A 165 -9.46 -4.98 20.26
N ASP A 166 -9.48 -5.89 19.28
CA ASP A 166 -8.30 -6.17 18.47
C ASP A 166 -8.24 -5.23 17.26
N HIS A 167 -7.21 -4.38 17.22
CA HIS A 167 -7.03 -3.39 16.17
C HIS A 167 -6.91 -4.00 14.75
N ASP A 168 -6.29 -5.18 14.60
CA ASP A 168 -6.19 -5.82 13.29
C ASP A 168 -7.54 -6.39 12.83
N LEU A 169 -8.30 -7.01 13.73
CA LEU A 169 -9.66 -7.48 13.42
C LEU A 169 -10.57 -6.31 13.07
N ARG A 170 -10.54 -5.22 13.85
CA ARG A 170 -11.31 -3.99 13.57
C ARG A 170 -10.99 -3.44 12.19
N ARG A 171 -9.70 -3.31 11.88
CA ARG A 171 -9.21 -2.83 10.57
C ARG A 171 -9.64 -3.73 9.42
N GLN A 172 -9.46 -5.05 9.57
CA GLN A 172 -9.83 -6.00 8.53
C GLN A 172 -11.35 -6.02 8.32
N ALA A 173 -12.14 -5.88 9.39
CA ALA A 173 -13.59 -5.75 9.31
C ALA A 173 -14.01 -4.47 8.57
N ALA A 174 -13.43 -3.31 8.91
CA ALA A 174 -13.69 -2.04 8.22
C ALA A 174 -13.36 -2.11 6.73
N VAL A 175 -12.19 -2.67 6.37
CA VAL A 175 -11.80 -2.81 4.97
C VAL A 175 -12.71 -3.78 4.22
N SER A 176 -13.11 -4.88 4.85
CA SER A 176 -14.02 -5.85 4.24
C SER A 176 -15.42 -5.26 4.09
N LEU A 177 -15.87 -4.45 5.06
CA LEU A 177 -17.10 -3.68 4.99
C LEU A 177 -17.07 -2.71 3.81
N GLY A 178 -15.98 -1.96 3.60
CA GLY A 178 -15.85 -1.07 2.45
C GLY A 178 -15.82 -1.77 1.10
N LYS A 179 -15.55 -3.08 1.04
CA LYS A 179 -15.72 -3.89 -0.19
C LYS A 179 -17.18 -4.28 -0.43
N LEU A 180 -17.94 -4.50 0.64
CA LEU A 180 -19.35 -4.92 0.55
C LEU A 180 -20.28 -3.73 0.37
N ASP A 181 -20.02 -2.64 1.09
CA ASP A 181 -20.74 -1.38 1.07
C ASP A 181 -19.75 -0.21 1.18
N PRO A 182 -19.25 0.30 0.04
CA PRO A 182 -18.31 1.42 0.02
C PRO A 182 -18.84 2.72 0.64
N ASN A 183 -20.17 2.90 0.70
CA ASN A 183 -20.80 4.10 1.23
C ASN A 183 -21.10 3.99 2.73
N HIS A 184 -20.77 2.85 3.37
CA HIS A 184 -21.01 2.68 4.79
C HIS A 184 -20.12 3.67 5.60
N PRO A 185 -20.64 4.36 6.63
CA PRO A 185 -19.87 5.33 7.42
C PRO A 185 -18.59 4.77 8.07
N GLN A 186 -18.58 3.46 8.34
CA GLN A 186 -17.45 2.74 8.93
C GLN A 186 -16.61 1.97 7.89
N ALA A 187 -16.87 2.19 6.59
CA ALA A 187 -16.13 1.56 5.52
C ALA A 187 -14.68 2.02 5.54
N GLY A 188 -13.78 1.06 5.80
CA GLY A 188 -12.36 1.26 5.62
C GLY A 188 -11.98 1.14 4.16
N ILE A 189 -11.02 1.94 3.73
CA ILE A 189 -10.45 1.86 2.38
C ILE A 189 -8.99 1.47 2.44
N ARG A 190 -8.61 0.57 1.53
CA ARG A 190 -7.22 0.11 1.38
C ARG A 190 -6.79 0.26 -0.08
N ARG A 191 -5.63 0.90 -0.27
CA ARG A 191 -5.00 1.10 -1.58
C ARG A 191 -3.54 0.72 -1.52
N VAL A 192 -3.03 0.23 -2.64
CA VAL A 192 -1.64 -0.20 -2.79
C VAL A 192 -1.02 0.50 -3.98
N ARG A 193 0.25 0.85 -3.82
CA ARG A 193 1.10 1.32 -4.90
C ARG A 193 2.39 0.54 -4.91
N ILE A 194 2.74 -0.01 -6.07
CA ILE A 194 4.07 -0.59 -6.26
C ILE A 194 5.06 0.53 -6.48
N ILE A 195 6.08 0.59 -5.64
CA ILE A 195 7.14 1.58 -5.67
C ILE A 195 8.42 0.88 -6.07
N ASP A 196 9.02 1.40 -7.13
CA ASP A 196 10.37 1.09 -7.51
C ASP A 196 11.26 2.18 -6.90
N LEU A 197 12.09 1.84 -5.91
CA LEU A 197 13.10 2.76 -5.36
C LEU A 197 14.36 2.79 -6.24
N GLU A 198 14.14 2.68 -7.55
CA GLU A 198 15.11 2.64 -8.62
C GLU A 198 16.24 1.62 -8.38
N MET A 199 17.40 1.83 -9.01
CA MET A 199 18.52 0.89 -9.07
C MET A 199 19.09 0.45 -7.70
N GLN A 200 18.61 0.98 -6.57
CA GLN A 200 19.08 0.64 -5.22
C GLN A 200 18.45 -0.62 -4.62
N LEU A 201 17.31 -1.07 -5.17
CA LEU A 201 16.69 -2.34 -4.75
C LEU A 201 17.16 -3.54 -5.59
N ASN A 202 18.23 -3.41 -6.40
CA ASN A 202 18.63 -4.41 -7.39
C ASN A 202 17.46 -4.82 -8.32
N GLY A 203 16.58 -3.88 -8.67
CA GLY A 203 15.37 -4.14 -9.46
C GLY A 203 14.19 -4.73 -8.67
N SER A 204 14.34 -4.95 -7.36
CA SER A 204 13.20 -5.30 -6.50
C SER A 204 12.30 -4.09 -6.27
N LYS A 205 10.99 -4.33 -6.16
CA LYS A 205 10.01 -3.29 -5.85
C LYS A 205 9.46 -3.50 -4.45
N VAL A 206 8.86 -2.47 -3.88
CA VAL A 206 8.10 -2.58 -2.63
C VAL A 206 6.64 -2.25 -2.89
N ALA A 207 5.73 -2.89 -2.16
CA ALA A 207 4.33 -2.55 -2.16
C ALA A 207 4.07 -1.63 -0.97
N PHE A 208 3.72 -0.38 -1.25
CA PHE A 208 3.30 0.57 -0.25
C PHE A 208 1.78 0.59 -0.16
N MET A 209 1.28 0.29 1.02
CA MET A 209 -0.13 0.16 1.32
C MET A 209 -0.55 1.26 2.28
N VAL A 210 -1.67 1.90 1.96
CA VAL A 210 -2.34 2.89 2.80
C VAL A 210 -3.73 2.35 3.10
N THR A 211 -4.08 2.32 4.38
CA THR A 211 -5.42 1.98 4.87
C THR A 211 -5.96 3.15 5.66
N LEU A 212 -7.18 3.57 5.35
CA LEU A 212 -7.90 4.62 6.08
C LEU A 212 -9.13 3.97 6.70
N ILE A 213 -9.37 4.24 7.98
CA ILE A 213 -10.52 3.73 8.70
C ILE A 213 -11.21 4.93 9.36
N PRO A 214 -12.44 5.25 8.97
CA PRO A 214 -13.23 6.26 9.67
C PRO A 214 -13.49 5.84 11.12
N GLU A 215 -13.36 6.78 12.06
CA GLU A 215 -13.65 6.59 13.48
C GLU A 215 -14.92 7.35 13.88
N ALA A 216 -15.52 6.96 15.01
CA ALA A 216 -16.83 7.47 15.44
C ALA A 216 -16.81 8.97 15.84
N ASP A 217 -15.64 9.49 16.19
CA ASP A 217 -15.40 10.90 16.49
C ASP A 217 -15.22 11.77 15.23
N GLY A 218 -15.28 11.17 14.04
CA GLY A 218 -15.09 11.85 12.76
C GLY A 218 -13.63 11.93 12.31
N GLY A 219 -12.69 11.45 13.12
CA GLY A 219 -11.29 11.29 12.73
C GLY A 219 -11.05 10.07 11.85
N ILE A 220 -9.82 9.95 11.38
CA ILE A 220 -9.39 8.89 10.46
C ILE A 220 -8.14 8.23 11.03
N ASN A 221 -8.25 6.94 11.30
CA ASN A 221 -7.08 6.12 11.57
C ASN A 221 -6.37 5.80 10.25
N VAL A 222 -5.13 6.27 10.12
CA VAL A 222 -4.25 6.05 8.98
C VAL A 222 -3.24 4.99 9.33
N HIS A 223 -3.23 3.92 8.55
CA HIS A 223 -2.33 2.80 8.74
C HIS A 223 -1.53 2.52 7.46
N LEU A 224 -0.21 2.64 7.58
CA LEU A 224 0.76 2.55 6.51
C LEU A 224 1.55 1.25 6.63
N ARG A 225 1.68 0.49 5.54
CA ARG A 225 2.53 -0.70 5.49
C ARG A 225 3.37 -0.75 4.24
N VAL A 226 4.58 -1.28 4.36
CA VAL A 226 5.48 -1.53 3.24
C VAL A 226 5.85 -3.01 3.23
N TYR A 227 5.64 -3.66 2.08
CA TYR A 227 5.91 -5.08 1.88
C TYR A 227 6.92 -5.32 0.75
N PRO A 228 7.72 -6.39 0.81
CA PRO A 228 8.53 -6.82 -0.33
C PRO A 228 7.63 -7.49 -1.40
N THR A 229 7.90 -7.21 -2.68
CA THR A 229 7.05 -7.68 -3.79
C THR A 229 7.48 -9.01 -4.41
N ASN A 230 8.79 -9.27 -4.42
CA ASN A 230 9.39 -10.47 -5.00
C ASN A 230 10.29 -11.23 -4.01
N GLU A 231 10.74 -10.57 -2.94
CA GLU A 231 11.62 -11.14 -1.92
C GLU A 231 10.83 -11.48 -0.64
N LYS A 232 11.38 -12.37 0.19
CA LYS A 232 10.75 -12.77 1.47
C LYS A 232 10.80 -11.65 2.51
N TYR A 233 11.84 -10.83 2.47
CA TYR A 233 12.12 -9.78 3.44
C TYR A 233 12.38 -8.46 2.73
N LEU A 234 12.14 -7.35 3.43
CA LEU A 234 12.53 -6.02 2.99
C LEU A 234 14.06 -5.92 2.98
N LYS A 235 14.60 -5.07 2.11
CA LYS A 235 16.02 -4.70 2.18
C LYS A 235 16.30 -4.06 3.54
N ASN A 236 17.45 -4.37 4.12
CA ASN A 236 17.87 -3.82 5.40
C ASN A 236 18.00 -2.29 5.31
N ASN A 237 17.62 -1.58 6.38
CA ASN A 237 17.66 -0.12 6.47
C ASN A 237 16.71 0.63 5.51
N LEU A 238 15.68 -0.03 4.98
CA LEU A 238 14.57 0.68 4.34
C LEU A 238 13.78 1.42 5.42
N GLN A 239 13.67 2.73 5.27
CA GLN A 239 12.95 3.59 6.20
C GLN A 239 11.60 3.97 5.61
N LEU A 240 10.56 3.93 6.45
CA LEU A 240 9.26 4.53 6.23
C LEU A 240 9.15 5.69 7.22
N LEU A 241 8.95 6.91 6.71
CA LEU A 241 8.90 8.13 7.48
C LEU A 241 7.56 8.84 7.21
N VAL A 242 6.98 9.44 8.24
CA VAL A 242 5.86 10.38 8.12
C VAL A 242 6.30 11.72 8.66
N LEU A 243 6.12 12.75 7.85
CA LEU A 243 6.52 14.12 8.13
C LEU A 243 5.28 15.01 8.18
N ASP A 244 5.32 16.02 9.04
CA ASP A 244 4.28 17.05 9.13
C ASP A 244 4.40 18.10 8.02
N GLN A 245 3.59 19.16 8.11
CA GLN A 245 3.57 20.27 7.16
C GLN A 245 4.86 21.10 7.15
N GLN A 246 5.59 21.11 8.27
CA GLN A 246 6.85 21.81 8.43
C GLN A 246 8.03 20.98 7.90
N GLY A 247 7.78 19.70 7.59
CA GLY A 247 8.79 18.76 7.12
C GLY A 247 9.55 18.10 8.26
N GLU A 248 9.06 18.18 9.49
CA GLU A 248 9.63 17.48 10.64
C GLU A 248 9.12 16.04 10.67
N ILE A 249 10.00 15.11 11.02
CA ILE A 249 9.65 13.69 11.11
C ILE A 249 8.94 13.47 12.44
N PHE A 250 7.66 13.10 12.40
CA PHE A 250 6.92 12.76 13.62
C PHE A 250 6.75 11.23 13.81
N LEU A 251 6.85 10.43 12.75
CA LEU A 251 6.88 8.96 12.84
C LEU A 251 7.93 8.34 11.91
N SER A 252 8.56 7.26 12.37
CA SER A 252 9.52 6.50 11.58
C SER A 252 9.54 5.01 11.92
N ALA A 253 9.77 4.19 10.90
CA ALA A 253 10.04 2.76 11.02
C ALA A 253 11.20 2.40 10.09
N GLN A 254 12.05 1.46 10.51
CA GLN A 254 13.19 1.01 9.72
C GLN A 254 13.24 -0.52 9.69
N SER A 255 13.40 -1.09 8.50
CA SER A 255 13.49 -2.54 8.31
C SER A 255 14.84 -3.10 8.74
N ARG A 256 14.78 -4.33 9.24
CA ARG A 256 15.91 -5.20 9.57
C ARG A 256 15.96 -6.37 8.59
N SER A 257 17.00 -7.19 8.67
CA SER A 257 17.26 -8.29 7.72
C SER A 257 16.18 -9.39 7.65
N ALA A 258 15.31 -9.51 8.67
CA ALA A 258 14.25 -10.52 8.75
C ALA A 258 12.83 -9.92 8.72
N ASP A 259 12.71 -8.61 8.47
CA ASP A 259 11.40 -7.95 8.45
C ASP A 259 10.72 -8.18 7.11
N ASN A 260 9.58 -8.85 7.13
CA ASN A 260 8.71 -9.06 5.99
C ASN A 260 7.72 -7.89 5.75
N TRP A 261 7.66 -6.92 6.68
CA TRP A 261 7.07 -5.61 6.47
C TRP A 261 7.57 -4.61 7.52
N ILE A 262 7.36 -3.32 7.25
CA ILE A 262 7.41 -2.24 8.26
C ILE A 262 6.08 -1.49 8.23
N GLN A 263 5.70 -0.90 9.36
CA GLN A 263 4.40 -0.25 9.49
C GLN A 263 4.45 1.00 10.37
N LEU A 264 3.51 1.91 10.14
CA LEU A 264 3.23 3.06 10.99
C LEU A 264 1.72 3.26 11.06
N GLU A 265 1.25 3.80 12.18
CA GLU A 265 -0.15 4.06 12.44
C GLU A 265 -0.28 5.39 13.20
N PHE A 266 -1.25 6.21 12.80
CA PHE A 266 -1.57 7.46 13.47
C PHE A 266 -3.04 7.84 13.21
N HIS A 267 -3.56 8.70 14.07
CA HIS A 267 -4.85 9.35 13.89
C HIS A 267 -4.65 10.70 13.22
N GLY A 268 -5.56 11.08 12.33
CA GLY A 268 -5.59 12.42 11.76
C GLY A 268 -7.02 12.88 11.48
N GLU A 269 -7.19 14.18 11.40
CA GLU A 269 -8.46 14.84 11.15
C GLU A 269 -8.59 15.27 9.69
N ARG A 270 -9.82 15.58 9.26
CA ARG A 270 -10.06 16.09 7.91
C ARG A 270 -9.29 17.40 7.68
N GLY A 271 -8.55 17.46 6.58
CA GLY A 271 -7.70 18.60 6.22
C GLY A 271 -6.26 18.50 6.72
N ASP A 272 -5.94 17.53 7.59
CA ASP A 272 -4.55 17.28 8.00
C ASP A 272 -3.68 16.94 6.80
N ARG A 273 -2.45 17.46 6.80
CA ARG A 273 -1.49 17.20 5.72
C ARG A 273 -0.26 16.55 6.28
N PHE A 274 0.21 15.54 5.57
CA PHE A 274 1.43 14.85 5.91
C PHE A 274 2.14 14.35 4.67
N MET A 275 3.44 14.13 4.79
CA MET A 275 4.25 13.55 3.73
C MET A 275 4.75 12.18 4.15
N VAL A 276 4.56 11.18 3.30
CA VAL A 276 5.21 9.89 3.49
C VAL A 276 6.47 9.83 2.65
N LYS A 277 7.58 9.41 3.28
CA LYS A 277 8.84 9.12 2.58
C LYS A 277 9.25 7.68 2.78
N LEU A 278 9.64 7.01 1.70
CA LEU A 278 10.40 5.78 1.74
C LEU A 278 11.84 6.11 1.38
N VAL A 279 12.80 5.69 2.22
CA VAL A 279 14.22 6.01 2.03
C VAL A 279 15.04 4.74 2.10
N LEU A 280 15.91 4.51 1.13
CA LEU A 280 16.90 3.43 1.14
C LEU A 280 18.22 3.95 0.60
N VAL A 281 19.21 4.09 1.48
CA VAL A 281 20.55 4.61 1.17
C VAL A 281 20.47 6.03 0.58
N ASP A 282 20.49 6.17 -0.75
CA ASP A 282 20.43 7.43 -1.47
C ASP A 282 19.19 7.56 -2.37
N ALA A 283 18.35 6.53 -2.44
CA ALA A 283 17.07 6.56 -3.11
C ALA A 283 15.96 6.96 -2.14
N SER A 284 15.02 7.78 -2.62
CA SER A 284 13.82 8.07 -1.87
C SER A 284 12.59 8.19 -2.76
N PHE A 285 11.46 7.76 -2.23
CA PHE A 285 10.14 8.08 -2.75
C PHE A 285 9.46 8.99 -1.73
N SER A 286 8.85 10.07 -2.19
CA SER A 286 8.08 10.99 -1.34
C SER A 286 6.72 11.24 -1.96
N LYS A 287 5.67 11.29 -1.14
CA LYS A 287 4.34 11.72 -1.60
C LYS A 287 3.60 12.45 -0.47
N GLU A 288 2.99 13.56 -0.81
CA GLU A 288 2.15 14.36 0.07
C GLU A 288 0.69 13.87 0.01
N PHE A 289 0.07 13.83 1.18
CA PHE A 289 -1.30 13.43 1.40
C PHE A 289 -2.05 14.50 2.20
N VAL A 290 -3.35 14.61 1.94
CA VAL A 290 -4.31 15.43 2.68
C VAL A 290 -5.44 14.52 3.13
N LEU A 291 -5.77 14.51 4.42
CA LEU A 291 -6.93 13.83 4.98
C LEU A 291 -8.21 14.63 4.87
#